data_AF-A0A2H0HQB5-F1
#
_entry.id   AF-A0A2H0HQB5-F1
#
_cell.length_a   1.000
_cell.length_b   1.000
_cell.length_c   1.000
_cell.angle_alpha   90.00
_cell.angle_beta   90.00
_cell.angle_gamma   90.00
#
_symmetry.space_group_name_H-M   'P 1'
#
loop_
_entity.id
_entity.type
_entity.pdbx_description
1 polymer ?
#
loop_
_entity_poly.entity_id
_entity_poly.type
_entity_poly.pdbx_seq_one_letter_code
_entity_poly.pdbx_strand_id
1 'polypeptide(L)'
;MLARLYREAPLNSIWEGCGNIQCLDVLRTLAREPEARAALLDELAAVAGDNDALDAEAAALAALLARPGELEPIARALVERIAIAVQAATLLRARSPLAVAFCASRLAAGRRQAFGTLAAGFDWQAIAARLP
;
A
#
# COMPACT_ATOMS: atom_id res chain seq x y z
N MET A 1 24.16 -15.95 2.65
CA MET A 1 23.34 -15.11 3.56
C MET A 1 21.83 -15.29 3.37
N LEU A 2 21.34 -15.49 2.13
CA LEU A 2 19.90 -15.56 1.82
C LEU A 2 19.11 -16.62 2.60
N ALA A 3 19.65 -17.83 2.79
CA ALA A 3 18.96 -18.90 3.52
C ALA A 3 18.70 -18.59 5.00
N ARG A 4 19.49 -17.69 5.60
CA ARG A 4 19.25 -17.22 6.98
C ARG A 4 18.13 -16.18 6.99
N LEU A 5 18.22 -15.16 6.13
CA LEU A 5 17.20 -14.11 6.00
C LEU A 5 15.81 -14.67 5.71
N TYR A 6 15.71 -15.68 4.84
CA TYR A 6 14.44 -16.31 4.52
C TYR A 6 13.80 -17.01 5.73
N ARG A 7 14.60 -17.69 6.57
CA ARG A 7 14.10 -18.35 7.79
C ARG A 7 13.74 -17.36 8.89
N GLU A 8 14.37 -16.20 8.91
CA GLU A 8 14.11 -15.14 9.88
C GLU A 8 12.88 -14.29 9.48
N ALA A 9 12.58 -14.15 8.19
CA ALA A 9 11.50 -13.28 7.70
C ALA A 9 10.12 -13.49 8.36
N PRO A 10 9.64 -14.72 8.64
CA PRO A 10 8.35 -14.93 9.29
C PRO A 10 8.26 -14.35 10.70
N LEU A 11 9.39 -14.26 11.42
CA LEU A 11 9.43 -13.77 12.80
C LEU A 11 8.84 -12.36 12.90
N ASN A 12 9.18 -11.48 11.95
CA ASN A 12 8.70 -10.09 11.92
C ASN A 12 7.18 -9.97 11.77
N SER A 13 6.53 -10.98 11.19
CA SER A 13 5.07 -10.99 10.98
C SER A 13 4.28 -11.67 12.12
N ILE A 14 4.99 -12.24 13.09
CA ILE A 14 4.43 -12.97 14.24
C ILE A 14 4.68 -12.19 15.54
N TRP A 15 5.87 -11.62 15.67
CA TRP A 15 6.29 -10.87 16.85
C TRP A 15 5.57 -9.52 16.89
N GLU A 16 4.91 -9.22 18.01
CA GLU A 16 4.01 -8.07 18.22
C GLU A 16 2.68 -8.09 17.43
N GLY A 17 2.15 -9.28 17.19
CA GLY A 17 0.79 -9.50 16.72
C GLY A 17 0.76 -10.15 15.35
N CYS A 18 -0.01 -11.24 15.23
CA CYS A 18 -0.21 -11.86 13.93
C CYS A 18 -0.99 -10.91 13.01
N GLY A 19 -0.83 -11.02 11.69
CA GLY A 19 -1.43 -10.08 10.73
C GLY A 19 -2.93 -9.83 10.88
N ASN A 20 -3.70 -10.73 11.50
CA ASN A 20 -5.11 -10.46 11.83
C ASN A 20 -5.26 -9.37 12.89
N ILE A 21 -4.48 -9.44 13.97
CA ILE A 21 -4.53 -8.47 15.07
C ILE A 21 -4.17 -7.09 14.55
N GLN A 22 -3.10 -6.97 13.77
CA GLN A 22 -2.69 -5.71 13.14
C GLN A 22 -3.81 -5.12 12.26
N CYS A 23 -4.49 -5.96 11.46
CA CYS A 23 -5.58 -5.47 10.62
C CYS A 23 -6.77 -4.99 11.45
N LEU A 24 -7.16 -5.76 12.48
CA LEU A 24 -8.24 -5.38 13.39
C LEU A 24 -7.92 -4.13 14.20
N ASP A 25 -6.65 -3.91 14.54
CA ASP A 25 -6.19 -2.70 15.22
C ASP A 25 -6.33 -1.47 14.31
N VAL A 26 -5.94 -1.58 13.03
CA VAL A 26 -6.17 -0.51 12.05
C VAL A 26 -7.65 -0.19 11.91
N LEU A 27 -8.51 -1.20 11.76
CA LEU A 27 -9.96 -1.00 11.68
C LEU A 27 -10.51 -0.31 12.94
N ARG A 28 -10.05 -0.76 14.12
CA ARG A 28 -10.47 -0.17 15.40
C ARG A 28 -10.06 1.29 15.52
N THR A 29 -8.85 1.64 15.09
CA THR A 29 -8.36 3.02 15.05
C THR A 29 -9.19 3.86 14.09
N LEU A 30 -9.42 3.40 12.85
CA LEU A 30 -10.22 4.13 11.87
C LEU A 30 -11.69 4.32 12.29
N ALA A 31 -12.23 3.40 13.09
CA ALA A 31 -13.58 3.50 13.64
C ALA A 31 -13.68 4.45 14.84
N ARG A 32 -12.67 4.46 15.73
CA ARG A 32 -12.67 5.24 16.97
C ARG A 32 -12.13 6.65 16.83
N GLU A 33 -11.19 6.86 15.92
CA GLU A 33 -10.43 8.11 15.77
C GLU A 33 -10.74 8.75 14.41
N PRO A 34 -11.75 9.65 14.32
CA PRO A 34 -12.08 10.32 13.06
C PRO A 34 -10.91 11.10 12.44
N GLU A 35 -10.03 11.66 13.28
CA GLU A 35 -8.83 12.37 12.83
C GLU A 35 -7.82 11.46 12.13
N ALA A 36 -7.67 10.21 12.57
CA ALA A 36 -6.80 9.24 11.89
C ALA A 36 -7.30 8.92 10.48
N ARG A 37 -8.63 8.78 10.32
CA ARG A 37 -9.26 8.61 9.01
C ARG A 37 -9.11 9.86 8.14
N ALA A 38 -9.30 11.05 8.70
CA ALA A 38 -9.10 12.31 7.97
C ALA A 38 -7.65 12.44 7.49
N ALA A 39 -6.69 12.21 8.38
CA ALA A 39 -5.26 12.26 8.05
C ALA A 39 -4.87 11.25 6.94
N LEU A 40 -5.43 10.04 6.95
CA LEU A 40 -5.24 9.07 5.88
C LEU A 40 -5.76 9.62 4.53
N LEU A 41 -6.96 10.19 4.51
CA LEU A 41 -7.53 10.74 3.27
C LEU A 41 -6.76 11.98 2.79
N ASP A 42 -6.32 12.83 3.70
CA ASP A 42 -5.51 14.01 3.40
C ASP A 42 -4.14 13.62 2.83
N GLU A 43 -3.48 12.58 3.37
CA GLU A 43 -2.22 12.05 2.85
C GLU A 43 -2.36 11.57 1.41
N LEU A 44 -3.48 10.92 1.06
CA LEU A 44 -3.76 10.51 -0.32
C LEU A 44 -4.12 11.69 -1.22
N ALA A 45 -4.91 12.65 -0.70
CA ALA A 45 -5.32 13.84 -1.44
C ALA A 45 -4.14 14.78 -1.75
N ALA A 46 -3.06 14.75 -0.95
CA ALA A 46 -1.88 15.57 -1.14
C ALA A 46 -1.14 15.33 -2.48
N VAL A 47 -1.40 14.19 -3.14
CA VAL A 47 -0.84 13.82 -4.44
C VAL A 47 -1.93 13.60 -5.50
N ALA A 48 -3.12 14.14 -5.27
CA ALA A 48 -4.24 13.99 -6.20
C ALA A 48 -3.89 14.52 -7.59
N GLY A 49 -4.18 13.73 -8.63
CA GLY A 49 -3.86 14.06 -10.02
C GLY A 49 -2.43 13.72 -10.45
N ASP A 50 -1.56 13.29 -9.54
CA ASP A 50 -0.21 12.80 -9.91
C ASP A 50 -0.26 11.39 -10.52
N ASN A 51 -1.31 10.61 -10.25
CA ASN A 51 -1.50 9.28 -10.82
C ASN A 51 -2.96 8.79 -10.80
N ASP A 52 -3.55 8.59 -11.99
CA ASP A 52 -4.95 8.14 -12.14
C ASP A 52 -5.30 6.85 -11.38
N ALA A 53 -4.36 5.88 -11.28
CA ALA A 53 -4.62 4.62 -10.58
C ALA A 53 -4.64 4.81 -9.06
N LEU A 54 -3.82 5.72 -8.53
CA LEU A 54 -3.88 6.10 -7.13
C LEU A 54 -5.15 6.90 -6.84
N ASP A 55 -5.55 7.81 -7.71
CA ASP A 55 -6.77 8.60 -7.55
C ASP A 55 -8.02 7.69 -7.50
N ALA A 56 -8.09 6.72 -8.41
CA ALA A 56 -9.15 5.72 -8.42
C ALA A 56 -9.16 4.87 -7.13
N GLU A 57 -7.98 4.47 -6.65
CA GLU A 57 -7.86 3.68 -5.41
C GLU A 57 -8.22 4.52 -4.17
N ALA A 58 -7.80 5.78 -4.11
CA ALA A 58 -8.14 6.70 -3.03
C ALA A 58 -9.65 6.95 -2.95
N ALA A 59 -10.31 7.15 -4.09
CA ALA A 59 -11.77 7.27 -4.15
C ALA A 59 -12.47 5.98 -3.69
N ALA A 60 -11.98 4.81 -4.11
CA ALA A 60 -12.54 3.52 -3.69
C ALA A 60 -12.34 3.26 -2.19
N LEU A 61 -11.20 3.64 -1.63
CA LEU A 61 -10.92 3.57 -0.19
C LEU A 61 -11.85 4.51 0.59
N ALA A 62 -12.02 5.76 0.16
CA ALA A 62 -12.94 6.70 0.80
C ALA A 62 -14.38 6.15 0.83
N ALA A 63 -14.86 5.57 -0.27
CA ALA A 63 -16.20 4.96 -0.35
C ALA A 63 -16.37 3.71 0.54
N LEU A 64 -15.29 2.96 0.77
CA LEU A 64 -15.31 1.82 1.72
C LEU A 64 -15.31 2.31 3.16
N LEU A 65 -14.46 3.26 3.51
CA LEU A 65 -14.33 3.80 4.86
C LEU A 65 -15.60 4.55 5.34
N ALA A 66 -16.48 4.92 4.41
CA ALA A 66 -17.81 5.44 4.70
C ALA A 66 -18.82 4.36 5.18
N ARG A 67 -18.48 3.07 5.08
CA ARG A 67 -19.33 1.92 5.45
C ARG A 67 -18.65 1.01 6.48
N PRO A 68 -18.44 1.49 7.73
CA PRO A 68 -17.62 0.78 8.72
C PRO A 68 -18.15 -0.62 9.12
N GLY A 69 -19.46 -0.85 9.02
CA GLY A 69 -20.07 -2.15 9.36
C GLY A 69 -19.71 -3.30 8.41
N GLU A 70 -19.11 -3.00 7.25
CA GLU A 70 -18.75 -3.99 6.22
C GLU A 70 -17.23 -4.30 6.20
N LEU A 71 -16.43 -3.66 7.06
CA LEU A 71 -14.97 -3.67 6.93
C LEU A 71 -14.29 -4.91 7.53
N GLU A 72 -14.81 -5.47 8.61
CA GLU A 72 -14.15 -6.58 9.33
C GLU A 72 -13.91 -7.83 8.46
N PRO A 73 -14.87 -8.31 7.65
CA PRO A 73 -14.64 -9.46 6.75
C PRO A 73 -13.55 -9.22 5.71
N ILE A 74 -13.29 -7.96 5.35
CA ILE A 74 -12.30 -7.56 4.36
C ILE A 74 -11.06 -6.91 4.97
N ALA A 75 -10.87 -7.01 6.30
CA ALA A 75 -9.85 -6.24 7.03
C ALA A 75 -8.45 -6.36 6.42
N ARG A 76 -8.02 -7.58 6.08
CA ARG A 76 -6.71 -7.80 5.44
C ARG A 76 -6.59 -7.13 4.08
N ALA A 77 -7.62 -7.26 3.24
CA ALA A 77 -7.63 -6.66 1.92
C ALA A 77 -7.66 -5.13 2.02
N LEU A 78 -8.44 -4.57 2.95
CA LEU A 78 -8.49 -3.13 3.20
C LEU A 78 -7.13 -2.59 3.65
N VAL A 79 -6.49 -3.24 4.63
CA VAL A 79 -5.22 -2.79 5.19
C VAL A 79 -4.07 -2.93 4.19
N GLU A 80 -4.07 -3.98 3.38
CA GLU A 80 -3.14 -4.11 2.25
C GLU A 80 -3.29 -2.95 1.25
N ARG A 81 -4.53 -2.63 0.88
CA ARG A 81 -4.84 -1.53 -0.05
C ARG A 81 -4.41 -0.18 0.50
N ILE A 82 -4.70 0.10 1.78
CA ILE A 82 -4.23 1.31 2.48
C ILE A 82 -2.70 1.38 2.45
N ALA A 83 -2.02 0.29 2.81
CA ALA A 83 -0.55 0.27 2.84
C ALA A 83 0.06 0.55 1.46
N ILE A 84 -0.49 -0.02 0.39
CA ILE A 84 -0.05 0.22 -0.99
C ILE A 84 -0.31 1.68 -1.40
N ALA A 85 -1.50 2.21 -1.11
CA ALA A 85 -1.85 3.58 -1.46
C ALA A 85 -0.94 4.60 -0.76
N VAL A 86 -0.67 4.42 0.54
CA VAL A 86 0.25 5.29 1.30
C VAL A 86 1.69 5.19 0.78
N GLN A 87 2.16 3.99 0.40
CA GLN A 87 3.48 3.83 -0.22
C GLN A 87 3.56 4.56 -1.58
N ALA A 88 2.52 4.46 -2.41
CA ALA A 88 2.44 5.18 -3.68
C ALA A 88 2.45 6.70 -3.45
N ALA A 89 1.62 7.21 -2.55
CA ALA A 89 1.56 8.63 -2.20
C ALA A 89 2.92 9.15 -1.68
N THR A 90 3.58 8.37 -0.82
CA THR A 90 4.92 8.70 -0.32
C THR A 90 5.94 8.83 -1.46
N LEU A 91 5.93 7.90 -2.41
CA LEU A 91 6.84 7.92 -3.56
C LEU A 91 6.56 9.09 -4.51
N LEU A 92 5.28 9.40 -4.77
CA LEU A 92 4.85 10.51 -5.62
C LEU A 92 5.23 11.86 -4.99
N ARG A 93 4.92 12.06 -3.70
CA ARG A 93 5.28 13.26 -2.95
C ARG A 93 6.79 13.49 -2.92
N ALA A 94 7.58 12.41 -2.82
CA ALA A 94 9.03 12.46 -2.87
C ALA A 94 9.61 12.66 -4.29
N ARG A 95 8.75 12.74 -5.33
CA ARG A 95 9.14 12.75 -6.75
C ARG A 95 10.13 11.62 -7.09
N SER A 96 9.89 10.45 -6.52
CA SER A 96 10.76 9.31 -6.73
C SER A 96 10.60 8.82 -8.18
N PRO A 97 11.71 8.56 -8.92
CA PRO A 97 11.62 7.90 -10.23
C PRO A 97 11.06 6.47 -10.14
N LEU A 98 10.92 5.90 -8.94
CA LEU A 98 10.27 4.62 -8.72
C LEU A 98 8.74 4.72 -8.71
N ALA A 99 8.17 5.92 -8.56
CA ALA A 99 6.73 6.12 -8.32
C ALA A 99 5.88 5.56 -9.47
N VAL A 100 6.25 5.84 -10.73
CA VAL A 100 5.53 5.36 -11.91
C VAL A 100 5.55 3.83 -11.98
N ALA A 101 6.74 3.23 -11.82
CA ALA A 101 6.89 1.77 -11.83
C ALA A 101 6.13 1.11 -10.67
N PHE A 102 6.13 1.73 -9.48
CA PHE A 102 5.40 1.26 -8.31
C PHE A 102 3.89 1.29 -8.56
N CYS A 103 3.32 2.42 -8.99
CA CYS A 103 1.89 2.53 -9.28
C CYS A 103 1.46 1.52 -10.36
N ALA A 104 2.23 1.40 -11.44
CA ALA A 104 1.94 0.47 -12.54
C ALA A 104 1.95 -1.01 -12.14
N SER A 105 2.67 -1.39 -11.09
CA SER A 105 2.79 -2.78 -10.66
C SER A 105 1.91 -3.13 -9.46
N ARG A 106 1.60 -2.15 -8.60
CA ARG A 106 0.86 -2.37 -7.34
C ARG A 106 -0.58 -1.88 -7.40
N LEU A 107 -0.89 -0.85 -8.20
CA LEU A 107 -2.22 -0.23 -8.28
C LEU A 107 -2.94 -0.51 -9.61
N ALA A 108 -2.21 -0.62 -10.72
CA ALA A 108 -2.83 -0.86 -12.02
C ALA A 108 -3.53 -2.23 -12.10
N ALA A 109 -4.53 -2.31 -12.98
CA ALA A 109 -5.30 -3.53 -13.20
C ALA A 109 -4.39 -4.73 -13.54
N GLY A 110 -4.65 -5.85 -12.88
CA GLY A 110 -3.96 -7.11 -13.14
C GLY A 110 -2.69 -7.34 -12.31
N ARG A 111 -2.57 -6.82 -11.09
CA ARG A 111 -1.51 -7.15 -10.12
C ARG A 111 -1.22 -8.66 -10.12
N ARG A 112 0.07 -9.00 -10.18
CA ARG A 112 0.54 -10.40 -10.29
C ARG A 112 1.19 -10.84 -9.00
N GLN A 113 1.11 -12.13 -8.70
CA GLN A 113 1.71 -12.72 -7.50
C GLN A 113 3.22 -12.92 -7.63
N ALA A 114 3.72 -13.12 -8.85
CA ALA A 114 5.15 -13.30 -9.11
C ALA A 114 5.86 -11.96 -9.38
N PHE A 115 7.11 -11.87 -8.93
CA PHE A 115 8.03 -10.81 -9.36
C PHE A 115 8.41 -10.95 -10.84
N GLY A 116 8.89 -9.87 -11.45
CA GLY A 116 9.33 -9.86 -12.85
C GLY A 116 8.19 -9.76 -13.87
N THR A 117 7.02 -9.28 -13.46
CA THR A 117 5.80 -9.25 -14.28
C THR A 117 5.41 -7.86 -14.76
N LEU A 118 6.28 -6.87 -14.58
CA LEU A 118 6.05 -5.49 -15.02
C LEU A 118 6.33 -5.36 -16.52
N ALA A 119 5.54 -4.56 -17.23
CA ALA A 119 5.70 -4.36 -18.67
C ALA A 119 7.05 -3.72 -19.00
N ALA A 120 7.51 -3.86 -20.25
CA ALA A 120 8.66 -3.11 -20.74
C ALA A 120 8.40 -1.59 -20.72
N GLY A 121 9.45 -0.78 -20.76
CA GLY A 121 9.35 0.69 -20.83
C GLY A 121 9.73 1.43 -19.54
N PHE A 122 10.19 0.74 -18.50
CA PHE A 122 10.78 1.36 -17.32
C PHE A 122 12.31 1.40 -17.43
N ASP A 123 12.92 2.44 -16.88
CA ASP A 123 14.37 2.53 -16.74
C ASP A 123 14.86 1.60 -15.63
N TRP A 124 15.09 0.34 -16.00
CA TRP A 124 15.55 -0.70 -15.08
C TRP A 124 16.93 -0.39 -14.49
N GLN A 125 17.79 0.33 -15.22
CA GLN A 125 19.12 0.70 -14.74
C GLN A 125 19.02 1.75 -13.64
N ALA A 126 18.20 2.78 -13.84
CA ALA A 126 17.95 3.79 -12.81
C ALA A 126 17.29 3.19 -11.56
N ILE A 127 16.39 2.20 -11.72
CA ILE A 127 15.80 1.46 -10.59
C ILE A 127 16.88 0.64 -9.87
N ALA A 128 17.69 -0.13 -10.61
CA ALA A 128 18.71 -0.99 -10.04
C ALA A 128 19.79 -0.21 -9.29
N ALA A 129 20.17 0.99 -9.78
CA ALA A 129 21.17 1.86 -9.14
C ALA A 129 20.74 2.39 -7.75
N ARG A 130 19.49 2.19 -7.34
CA ARG A 130 18.94 2.56 -6.02
C ARG A 130 19.00 1.41 -5.02
N LEU A 131 19.26 0.19 -5.47
CA LEU A 131 19.34 -1.00 -4.63
C LEU A 131 20.78 -1.14 -4.10
N PRO A 132 20.96 -1.52 -2.82
CA PRO A 132 22.27 -1.72 -2.21
C PRO A 132 23.02 -2.93 -2.77
#